data_AF-A0A4Y9JDY8-F1
#
_entry.id   AF-A0A4Y9JDY8-F1
#
_cell.length_a   1.000
_cell.length_b   1.000
_cell.length_c   1.000
_cell.angle_alpha   90.00
_cell.angle_beta   90.00
_cell.angle_gamma   90.00
#
_symmetry.space_group_name_H-M   'P 1'
#
loop_
_entity.id
_entity.type
_entity.pdbx_description
1 polymer ?
#
loop_
_entity_poly.entity_id
_entity_poly.type
_entity_poly.pdbx_seq_one_letter_code
_entity_poly.pdbx_strand_id
1 'polypeptide(L)'
;MTTITLKVSEADKTFMKAMAKFEGVSLSELIRTKTLEALEDEYDARVGEIAYQEYLDDVAHGHRALTLEEMAEELGIELQG
;
A
#
# COMPACT_ATOMS: atom_id res chain seq x y z
N MET A 1 -9.26 -22.98 -10.76
CA MET A 1 -9.46 -21.60 -11.24
C MET A 1 -10.73 -21.06 -10.61
N THR A 2 -10.67 -19.85 -10.09
CA THR A 2 -11.84 -19.14 -9.53
C THR A 2 -12.29 -18.10 -10.55
N THR A 3 -13.59 -18.00 -10.78
CA THR A 3 -14.17 -17.07 -11.76
C THR A 3 -14.92 -15.96 -11.04
N ILE A 4 -14.66 -14.72 -11.42
CA ILE A 4 -15.41 -13.55 -10.97
C ILE A 4 -16.19 -13.01 -12.18
N THR A 5 -17.49 -12.81 -12.01
CA THR A 5 -18.35 -12.22 -13.04
C THR A 5 -18.71 -10.79 -12.62
N LEU A 6 -18.30 -9.82 -13.43
CA LEU A 6 -18.63 -8.41 -13.23
C LEU A 6 -19.63 -7.95 -14.29
N LYS A 7 -20.73 -7.34 -13.85
CA LYS A 7 -21.68 -6.67 -14.75
C LYS A 7 -21.26 -5.22 -14.92
N VAL A 8 -21.04 -4.82 -16.17
CA VAL A 8 -20.63 -3.45 -16.55
C VAL A 8 -21.46 -2.97 -17.73
N SER A 9 -21.43 -1.66 -18.01
CA SER A 9 -22.00 -1.15 -19.25
C SER A 9 -21.15 -1.54 -20.47
N GLU A 10 -21.73 -1.50 -21.67
CA GLU A 10 -20.95 -1.73 -22.90
C GLU A 10 -19.89 -0.64 -23.14
N ALA A 11 -20.14 0.59 -22.65
CA ALA A 11 -19.18 1.68 -22.70
C ALA A 11 -17.95 1.36 -21.83
N ASP A 12 -18.15 0.99 -20.56
CA ASP A 12 -17.06 0.64 -19.64
C ASP A 12 -16.27 -0.56 -20.16
N LYS A 13 -16.96 -1.59 -20.66
CA LYS A 13 -16.33 -2.77 -21.26
C LYS A 13 -15.44 -2.40 -22.44
N THR A 14 -15.90 -1.48 -23.30
CA THR A 14 -15.12 -1.01 -24.45
C THR A 14 -13.89 -0.24 -23.99
N PHE A 15 -14.06 0.65 -23.02
CA PHE A 15 -12.97 1.41 -22.43
C PHE A 15 -11.92 0.51 -21.78
N MET A 16 -12.31 -0.40 -20.89
CA MET A 16 -11.38 -1.32 -20.22
C MET A 16 -10.63 -2.21 -21.21
N LYS A 17 -11.28 -2.67 -22.30
CA LYS A 17 -10.60 -3.43 -23.36
C LYS A 17 -9.55 -2.60 -24.09
N ALA A 18 -9.84 -1.32 -24.36
CA ALA A 18 -8.89 -0.41 -24.98
C ALA A 18 -7.68 -0.18 -24.06
N MET A 19 -7.92 -0.02 -22.75
CA MET A 19 -6.86 0.12 -21.75
C MET A 19 -6.00 -1.14 -21.63
N ALA A 20 -6.60 -2.33 -21.58
CA ALA A 20 -5.86 -3.58 -21.53
C ALA A 20 -4.95 -3.74 -22.76
N LYS A 21 -5.47 -3.39 -23.95
CA LYS A 21 -4.68 -3.39 -25.19
C LYS A 21 -3.57 -2.35 -25.17
N PHE A 22 -3.82 -1.17 -24.64
CA PHE A 22 -2.83 -0.09 -24.50
C PHE A 22 -1.68 -0.50 -23.57
N GLU A 23 -2.00 -1.14 -22.45
CA GLU A 23 -1.01 -1.65 -21.49
C GLU A 23 -0.37 -2.98 -21.91
N GLY A 24 -0.86 -3.63 -22.97
CA GLY A 24 -0.31 -4.89 -23.49
C GLY A 24 -0.65 -6.12 -22.65
N VAL A 25 -1.68 -6.04 -21.79
CA VAL A 25 -2.09 -7.11 -20.87
C VAL A 25 -3.49 -7.65 -21.19
N SER A 26 -3.86 -8.77 -20.57
CA SER A 26 -5.24 -9.27 -20.69
C SER A 26 -6.22 -8.40 -19.89
N LEU A 27 -7.51 -8.40 -20.27
CA LEU A 27 -8.54 -7.67 -19.50
C LEU A 27 -8.64 -8.17 -18.05
N SER A 28 -8.52 -9.48 -17.84
CA SER A 28 -8.55 -10.07 -16.50
C SER A 28 -7.35 -9.64 -15.65
N GLU A 29 -6.17 -9.54 -16.26
CA GLU A 29 -4.96 -9.06 -15.60
C GLU A 29 -5.07 -7.57 -15.26
N LEU A 30 -5.52 -6.74 -16.20
CA LEU A 30 -5.77 -5.32 -15.95
C LEU A 30 -6.70 -5.14 -14.74
N ILE A 31 -7.86 -5.79 -14.75
CA ILE A 31 -8.85 -5.67 -13.67
C ILE A 31 -8.26 -6.16 -12.35
N ARG A 32 -7.59 -7.32 -12.34
CA ARG A 32 -7.02 -7.88 -11.12
C ARG A 32 -5.96 -6.94 -10.53
N THR A 33 -4.99 -6.54 -11.34
CA THR A 33 -3.85 -5.74 -10.88
C THR A 33 -4.32 -4.38 -10.41
N LYS A 34 -5.11 -3.65 -11.20
CA LYS A 34 -5.59 -2.32 -10.82
C LYS A 34 -6.50 -2.33 -9.60
N THR A 35 -7.31 -3.37 -9.42
CA THR A 35 -8.17 -3.48 -8.23
C THR A 35 -7.33 -3.75 -6.97
N LEU A 36 -6.33 -4.64 -7.05
CA LEU A 36 -5.49 -4.95 -5.89
C LEU A 36 -4.59 -3.77 -5.53
N GLU A 37 -3.93 -3.14 -6.52
CA GLU A 37 -3.10 -1.94 -6.32
C GLU A 37 -3.91 -0.84 -5.62
N ALA A 38 -5.12 -0.52 -6.09
CA ALA A 38 -5.94 0.52 -5.49
C ALA A 38 -6.36 0.20 -4.04
N LEU A 39 -6.61 -1.08 -3.73
CA LEU A 39 -6.95 -1.51 -2.37
C LEU A 39 -5.74 -1.47 -1.44
N GLU A 40 -4.56 -1.86 -1.94
CA GLU A 40 -3.28 -1.80 -1.22
C GLU A 40 -2.90 -0.35 -0.93
N ASP A 41 -2.98 0.55 -1.91
CA ASP A 41 -2.71 1.99 -1.74
C ASP A 41 -3.62 2.61 -0.65
N GLU A 42 -4.92 2.28 -0.64
CA GLU A 42 -5.85 2.77 0.36
C GLU A 42 -5.58 2.19 1.76
N TYR A 43 -5.17 0.92 1.81
CA TYR A 43 -4.80 0.27 3.06
C TYR A 43 -3.52 0.88 3.64
N ASP A 44 -2.47 1.00 2.85
CA ASP A 44 -1.18 1.56 3.24
C ASP A 44 -1.32 3.01 3.71
N ALA A 45 -2.12 3.83 3.02
CA ALA A 45 -2.41 5.19 3.44
C ALA A 45 -3.07 5.25 4.83
N ARG A 46 -4.04 4.35 5.10
CA ARG A 46 -4.71 4.30 6.42
C ARG A 46 -3.78 3.82 7.52
N VAL A 47 -2.98 2.79 7.26
CA VAL A 47 -2.01 2.30 8.24
C VAL A 47 -0.96 3.35 8.54
N GLY A 48 -0.46 4.05 7.52
CA GLY A 48 0.46 5.17 7.68
C GLY A 48 -0.12 6.29 8.54
N GLU A 49 -1.39 6.66 8.33
CA GLU A 49 -2.07 7.65 9.16
C GLU A 49 -2.18 7.20 10.63
N ILE A 50 -2.55 5.94 10.88
CA ILE A 50 -2.63 5.40 12.24
C ILE A 50 -1.27 5.46 12.94
N ALA A 51 -0.22 4.97 12.28
CA ALA A 51 1.14 4.99 12.82
C ALA A 51 1.63 6.42 13.09
N TYR A 52 1.26 7.37 12.23
CA TYR A 52 1.59 8.77 12.42
C TYR A 52 0.86 9.39 13.60
N GLN A 53 -0.43 9.07 13.80
CA GLN A 53 -1.18 9.53 14.98
C GLN A 53 -0.62 8.96 16.28
N GLU A 54 -0.24 7.68 16.30
CA GLU A 54 0.43 7.06 17.45
C GLU A 54 1.75 7.77 17.77
N TYR A 55 2.56 8.05 16.75
CA TYR A 55 3.80 8.83 16.92
C TYR A 55 3.54 10.24 17.48
N LEU A 56 2.49 10.93 17.02
CA LEU A 56 2.14 12.25 17.54
C LEU A 56 1.68 12.19 19.00
N ASP A 57 0.94 11.15 19.38
CA ASP A 57 0.52 10.92 20.77
C ASP A 57 1.74 10.64 21.67
N ASP A 58 2.68 9.82 21.21
CA ASP A 58 3.95 9.56 21.88
C ASP A 58 4.72 10.86 22.13
N VAL A 59 4.86 11.70 21.09
CA VAL A 59 5.51 13.01 21.19
C VAL A 59 4.78 13.94 22.16
N ALA A 60 3.45 13.95 22.16
CA ALA A 60 2.65 14.74 23.09
C ALA A 60 2.83 14.30 24.56
N HIS A 61 3.09 13.01 24.79
CA HIS A 61 3.43 12.45 26.10
C HIS A 61 4.92 12.56 26.44
N GLY A 62 5.71 13.21 25.59
CA GLY A 62 7.14 13.49 25.83
C GLY A 62 8.08 12.36 25.42
N HIS A 63 7.59 11.35 24.70
CA HIS A 63 8.43 10.35 24.06
C HIS A 63 9.12 10.94 22.83
N ARG A 64 10.27 10.36 22.46
CA ARG A 64 11.02 10.74 21.27
C ARG A 64 11.43 9.51 20.48
N ALA A 65 11.51 9.64 19.17
CA ALA A 65 12.14 8.63 18.34
C ALA A 65 13.64 8.52 18.71
N LEU A 66 14.12 7.28 18.77
CA LEU A 66 15.54 6.97 18.92
C LEU A 66 16.15 6.73 17.54
N THR A 67 17.36 7.24 17.34
CA THR A 67 18.19 6.85 16.20
C THR A 67 18.66 5.40 16.36
N LEU A 68 19.12 4.79 15.26
CA LEU A 68 19.63 3.42 15.30
C LEU A 68 20.84 3.30 16.25
N GLU A 69 21.70 4.31 16.26
CA GLU A 69 22.87 4.40 17.12
C GLU A 69 22.48 4.52 18.60
N GLU A 70 21.54 5.40 18.94
CA GLU A 70 21.04 5.54 20.32
C GLU A 70 20.39 4.25 20.82
N MET A 71 19.58 3.61 19.98
CA MET A 71 18.97 2.32 20.32
C MET A 71 20.02 1.23 20.53
N ALA A 72 21.06 1.19 19.68
CA ALA A 72 22.14 0.21 19.80
C ALA A 72 22.98 0.43 21.07
N GLU A 73 23.25 1.68 21.43
CA GLU A 73 23.90 2.04 22.69
C GLU A 73 23.05 1.61 23.91
N GLU A 74 21.75 1.89 23.90
CA GLU A 74 20.83 1.47 24.97
C GLU A 74 20.74 -0.06 25.12
N LEU A 75 20.81 -0.80 24.01
CA LEU A 75 20.75 -2.27 24.00
C LEU A 75 22.11 -2.97 24.16
N GLY A 76 23.22 -2.21 24.16
CA GLY A 76 24.57 -2.76 24.22
C GLY A 76 24.98 -3.56 22.99
N ILE A 77 24.49 -3.17 21.80
CA ILE A 77 24.75 -3.82 20.53
C ILE A 77 25.78 -3.02 19.73
N GLU A 78 26.82 -3.67 19.23
CA GLU A 78 27.74 -3.05 18.27
C GLU A 78 27.15 -3.13 16.84
N LEU A 79 26.95 -1.97 16.22
CA LEU A 79 26.50 -1.88 14.82
C LEU A 79 27.65 -2.26 13.87
N GLN A 80 27.42 -3.21 12.98
CA GLN A 80 28.37 -3.54 11.90
C GLN A 80 28.08 -2.62 10.70
N GLY A 81 29.06 -1.78 10.34
CA GLY A 81 29.01 -0.87 9.19
C GLY A 81 29.27 -1.55 7.85
#